data_AF-A0A6B2GGI8-F1
#
_entry.id   AF-A0A6B2GGI8-F1
#
_cell.length_a   1.000
_cell.length_b   1.000
_cell.length_c   1.000
_cell.angle_alpha   90.00
_cell.angle_beta   90.00
_cell.angle_gamma   90.00
#
_symmetry.space_group_name_H-M   'P 1'
#
loop_
_entity.id
_entity.type
_entity.pdbx_description
1 polymer ?
#
loop_
_entity_poly.entity_id
_entity_poly.type
_entity_poly.pdbx_seq_one_letter_code
_entity_poly.pdbx_strand_id
1 'polypeptide(L)'
;KWERAILFKTVVSDLSDLKDVYYDILVFFSPSGIKSLFENFPDFKQNKTRIAVFGNTTVKAASDAGLRIDIEVATDDNNSMTSALEKYIMEVNKK
;
A
#
# COMPACT_ATOMS: atom_id res chain seq x y z
N LYS A 1 -19.73 4.74 38.53
CA LYS A 1 -19.94 3.90 37.32
C LYS A 1 -19.05 4.50 36.24
N TRP A 2 -18.16 3.72 35.65
CA TRP A 2 -17.24 4.20 34.61
C TRP A 2 -17.81 3.88 33.23
N GLU A 3 -17.72 4.84 32.30
CA GLU A 3 -18.11 4.66 30.90
C GLU A 3 -16.90 4.91 30.00
N ARG A 4 -16.82 4.15 28.91
CA ARG A 4 -15.74 4.27 27.93
C ARG A 4 -15.91 5.59 27.16
N ALA A 5 -14.95 6.51 27.31
CA ALA A 5 -14.83 7.69 26.46
C ALA A 5 -13.89 7.40 25.29
N ILE A 6 -14.28 7.80 24.07
CA ILE A 6 -13.40 7.77 22.88
C ILE A 6 -12.71 9.13 22.80
N LEU A 7 -11.39 9.16 23.04
CA LEU A 7 -10.62 10.42 23.11
C LEU A 7 -9.96 10.80 21.78
N PHE A 8 -9.82 9.85 20.86
CA PHE A 8 -9.28 10.08 19.52
C PHE A 8 -9.83 9.05 18.54
N LYS A 9 -9.86 9.42 17.25
CA LYS A 9 -10.28 8.56 16.14
C LYS A 9 -9.28 8.71 15.01
N THR A 10 -8.58 7.63 14.66
CA THR A 10 -7.77 7.59 13.45
C THR A 10 -8.71 7.59 12.25
N VAL A 11 -8.54 8.57 11.37
CA VAL A 11 -9.26 8.70 10.11
C VAL A 11 -8.27 8.71 8.95
N VAL A 12 -8.75 8.39 7.76
CA VAL A 12 -7.97 8.52 6.54
C VAL A 12 -7.73 10.01 6.27
N SER A 13 -6.50 10.35 5.92
CA SER A 13 -6.15 11.71 5.48
C SER A 13 -6.82 11.99 4.14
N ASP A 14 -7.33 13.21 4.00
CA ASP A 14 -7.84 13.70 2.72
C ASP A 14 -6.67 13.99 1.79
N LEU A 15 -6.64 13.30 0.65
CA LEU A 15 -5.63 13.44 -0.40
C LEU A 15 -6.23 13.99 -1.69
N SER A 16 -7.42 14.59 -1.66
CA SER A 16 -8.10 15.14 -2.85
C SER A 16 -7.25 16.15 -3.64
N ASP A 17 -6.36 16.86 -2.94
CA ASP A 17 -5.48 17.87 -3.51
C ASP A 17 -4.23 17.26 -4.20
N LEU A 18 -3.98 15.97 -3.97
CA LEU A 18 -2.94 15.24 -4.68
C LEU A 18 -3.43 14.97 -6.10
N LYS A 19 -2.82 15.63 -7.09
CA LYS A 19 -3.03 15.33 -8.51
C LYS A 19 -2.96 13.82 -8.73
N ASP A 20 -3.80 13.34 -9.63
CA ASP A 20 -3.94 11.94 -10.05
C ASP A 20 -2.69 11.08 -9.76
N VAL A 21 -2.89 9.99 -9.01
CA VAL A 21 -1.82 9.10 -8.52
C VAL A 21 -1.16 8.37 -9.69
N TYR A 22 -0.21 9.04 -10.34
CA TYR A 22 0.59 8.51 -11.44
C TYR A 22 2.01 8.21 -10.96
N TYR A 23 2.15 7.14 -10.20
CA TYR A 23 3.45 6.63 -9.80
C TYR A 23 3.72 5.29 -10.46
N ASP A 24 4.99 5.03 -10.76
CA ASP A 24 5.44 3.73 -11.27
C ASP A 24 5.28 2.64 -10.22
N ILE A 25 5.46 2.98 -8.93
CA ILE A 25 5.35 2.06 -7.80
C ILE A 25 4.60 2.75 -6.65
N LEU A 26 3.60 2.08 -6.09
CA LEU A 26 2.95 2.44 -4.82
C LEU A 26 3.30 1.41 -3.76
N VAL A 27 3.68 1.88 -2.57
CA VAL A 27 4.13 1.03 -1.47
C VAL A 27 3.15 1.12 -0.30
N PHE A 28 2.68 -0.03 0.18
CA PHE A 28 1.75 -0.13 1.30
C PHE A 28 2.34 -0.93 2.45
N PHE A 29 2.29 -0.36 3.65
CA PHE A 29 2.77 -0.98 4.89
C PHE A 29 1.63 -1.50 5.78
N SER A 30 0.38 -1.17 5.45
CA SER A 30 -0.77 -1.55 6.25
C SER A 30 -2.05 -1.69 5.40
N PRO A 31 -3.04 -2.47 5.88
CA PRO A 31 -4.37 -2.52 5.27
C PRO A 31 -5.07 -1.15 5.19
N SER A 32 -4.81 -0.25 6.14
CA SER A 32 -5.38 1.11 6.12
C SER A 32 -4.87 1.95 4.95
N GLY A 33 -3.65 1.67 4.45
CA GLY A 33 -3.13 2.31 3.24
C GLY A 33 -3.91 1.91 1.99
N ILE A 34 -4.28 0.63 1.87
CA ILE A 34 -5.13 0.15 0.77
C ILE A 34 -6.51 0.79 0.84
N LYS A 35 -7.10 0.84 2.04
CA LYS A 35 -8.38 1.54 2.26
C LYS A 35 -8.29 3.02 1.87
N SER A 36 -7.22 3.69 2.28
CA SER A 36 -6.95 5.10 1.96
C SER A 36 -6.88 5.35 0.45
N LEU A 37 -6.27 4.43 -0.31
CA LEU A 37 -6.18 4.53 -1.77
C LEU A 37 -7.57 4.64 -2.40
N PHE A 38 -8.51 3.74 -2.07
CA PHE A 38 -9.83 3.72 -2.68
C PHE A 38 -10.80 4.77 -2.10
N GLU A 39 -10.60 5.21 -0.85
CA GLU A 39 -11.36 6.34 -0.30
C GLU A 39 -10.96 7.66 -0.97
N ASN A 40 -9.67 7.88 -1.23
CA ASN A 40 -9.16 9.10 -1.85
C ASN A 40 -9.20 9.09 -3.38
N PHE A 41 -9.10 7.91 -3.99
CA PHE A 41 -9.10 7.71 -5.44
C PHE A 41 -10.11 6.61 -5.81
N PRO A 42 -11.42 6.88 -5.74
CA PRO A 42 -12.46 5.86 -5.97
C PRO A 42 -12.39 5.20 -7.34
N ASP A 43 -11.92 5.94 -8.35
CA ASP A 43 -11.74 5.47 -9.73
C ASP A 43 -10.32 4.95 -10.00
N PHE A 44 -9.54 4.63 -8.96
CA PHE A 44 -8.17 4.16 -9.11
C PHE A 44 -8.12 2.92 -10.02
N LYS A 45 -7.29 3.01 -11.05
CA LYS A 45 -6.97 1.92 -11.96
C LYS A 45 -5.48 1.65 -11.90
N GLN A 46 -5.13 0.43 -11.50
CA GLN A 46 -3.73 0.06 -11.34
C GLN A 46 -2.91 0.19 -12.63
N ASN A 47 -3.45 -0.17 -13.80
CA ASN A 47 -2.76 -0.04 -15.09
C ASN A 47 -1.31 -0.60 -15.05
N LYS A 48 -0.32 0.28 -15.28
CA LYS A 48 1.11 -0.02 -15.23
C LYS A 48 1.75 0.25 -13.86
N THR A 49 1.01 0.84 -12.93
CA THR A 49 1.48 1.07 -11.55
C THR A 49 1.70 -0.28 -10.89
N ARG A 50 2.88 -0.42 -10.30
CA ARG A 50 3.28 -1.61 -9.55
C ARG A 50 2.92 -1.44 -8.08
N ILE A 51 2.39 -2.48 -7.48
CA ILE A 51 2.01 -2.46 -6.06
C ILE A 51 3.04 -3.24 -5.25
N ALA A 52 3.66 -2.55 -4.30
CA ALA A 52 4.53 -3.15 -3.30
C ALA A 52 3.80 -3.22 -1.95
N VAL A 53 3.84 -4.37 -1.29
CA VAL A 53 3.17 -4.59 0.00
C VAL A 53 4.14 -5.17 1.01
N PHE A 54 4.04 -4.69 2.24
CA PHE A 54 4.79 -5.20 3.38
C PHE A 54 3.84 -5.92 4.35
N GLY A 55 4.08 -7.22 4.56
CA GLY A 55 3.39 -8.05 5.55
C GLY A 55 2.06 -8.66 5.11
N ASN A 56 1.77 -9.84 5.67
CA ASN A 56 0.67 -10.72 5.25
C ASN A 56 -0.72 -10.09 5.36
N THR A 57 -0.96 -9.22 6.33
CA THR A 57 -2.25 -8.53 6.48
C THR A 57 -2.47 -7.53 5.35
N THR A 58 -1.42 -6.84 4.91
CA THR A 58 -1.45 -5.91 3.77
C THR A 58 -1.60 -6.66 2.45
N VAL A 59 -0.90 -7.80 2.28
CA VAL A 59 -1.06 -8.72 1.13
C VAL A 59 -2.51 -9.13 0.98
N LYS A 60 -3.14 -9.57 2.08
CA LYS A 60 -4.56 -9.95 2.08
C LYS A 60 -5.46 -8.78 1.69
N ALA A 61 -5.27 -7.60 2.30
CA ALA A 61 -6.10 -6.44 1.99
C ALA A 61 -5.97 -5.98 0.52
N ALA A 62 -4.76 -6.01 -0.04
CA ALA A 62 -4.54 -5.68 -1.45
C ALA A 62 -5.18 -6.71 -2.39
N SER A 63 -5.04 -8.00 -2.08
CA SER A 63 -5.67 -9.08 -2.84
C SER A 63 -7.20 -9.01 -2.81
N ASP A 64 -7.78 -8.79 -1.62
CA ASP A 64 -9.23 -8.65 -1.42
C ASP A 64 -9.79 -7.42 -2.17
N ALA A 65 -8.97 -6.37 -2.35
CA ALA A 65 -9.30 -5.19 -3.13
C ALA A 65 -9.06 -5.36 -4.65
N GLY A 66 -8.65 -6.54 -5.11
CA GLY A 66 -8.44 -6.84 -6.54
C GLY A 66 -7.16 -6.22 -7.13
N LEU A 67 -6.21 -5.80 -6.30
CA LEU A 67 -4.91 -5.27 -6.76
C LEU A 67 -3.98 -6.43 -7.11
N ARG A 68 -3.27 -6.31 -8.24
CA ARG A 68 -2.12 -7.16 -8.57
C ARG A 68 -0.94 -6.74 -7.70
N ILE A 69 -0.43 -7.65 -6.89
CA ILE A 69 0.77 -7.41 -6.09
C ILE A 69 1.99 -7.74 -6.96
N ASP A 70 2.85 -6.76 -7.19
CA ASP A 70 4.06 -6.90 -8.01
C ASP A 70 5.30 -7.14 -7.14
N ILE A 71 5.31 -6.62 -5.91
CA ILE A 71 6.42 -6.73 -4.95
C ILE A 71 5.85 -7.11 -3.59
N GLU A 72 6.04 -8.35 -3.17
CA GLU A 72 5.64 -8.80 -1.84
C GLU A 72 6.87 -8.87 -0.93
N VAL A 73 6.78 -8.20 0.23
CA VAL A 73 7.85 -8.22 1.24
C VAL A 73 7.32 -8.90 2.49
N ALA A 74 7.89 -10.06 2.80
CA ALA A 74 7.62 -10.80 4.01
C ALA A 74 8.23 -10.10 5.23
N THR A 75 7.67 -10.34 6.41
CA THR A 75 8.13 -9.79 7.69
C THR A 75 9.30 -10.55 8.31
N ASP A 76 10.08 -11.31 7.52
CA ASP A 76 11.28 -11.96 8.06
C ASP A 76 12.36 -10.92 8.40
N ASP A 77 13.21 -11.23 9.39
CA ASP A 77 14.16 -10.28 9.98
C ASP A 77 15.18 -9.71 8.97
N ASN A 78 15.32 -10.31 7.78
CA ASN A 78 16.33 -9.93 6.79
C ASN A 78 15.75 -9.24 5.54
N ASN A 79 14.44 -9.05 5.45
CA ASN A 79 13.80 -8.43 4.29
C ASN A 79 13.33 -7.00 4.59
N SER A 80 13.96 -6.03 3.90
CA SER A 80 13.55 -4.61 3.93
C SER A 80 12.82 -4.22 2.65
N MET A 81 11.88 -3.28 2.76
CA MET A 81 11.19 -2.72 1.59
C MET A 81 12.18 -2.09 0.60
N THR A 82 13.21 -1.41 1.10
CA THR A 82 14.26 -0.81 0.26
C THR A 82 14.98 -1.86 -0.58
N SER A 83 15.42 -2.96 0.03
CA SER A 83 16.13 -4.03 -0.68
C SER A 83 15.22 -4.77 -1.66
N ALA A 84 13.93 -4.92 -1.34
CA ALA A 84 12.96 -5.53 -2.25
C ALA A 84 12.71 -4.65 -3.48
N LEU A 85 12.55 -3.34 -3.29
CA LEU A 85 12.43 -2.37 -4.37
C LEU A 85 13.69 -2.37 -5.25
N GLU A 86 14.87 -2.34 -4.66
CA GLU A 86 16.15 -2.36 -5.38
C GLU A 86 16.28 -3.62 -6.25
N LYS A 87 16.06 -4.81 -5.68
CA LYS A 87 16.09 -6.09 -6.40
C LYS A 87 15.11 -6.10 -7.56
N TYR A 88 13.85 -5.70 -7.32
CA TYR A 88 12.82 -5.68 -8.35
C TYR A 88 13.16 -4.70 -9.48
N ILE A 89 13.58 -3.47 -9.15
CA ILE A 89 13.94 -2.44 -10.14
C ILE A 89 15.11 -2.91 -11.00
N MET A 90 16.13 -3.53 -10.39
CA MET A 90 17.24 -4.12 -11.14
C MET A 90 16.77 -5.24 -12.06
N GLU A 91 15.90 -6.13 -11.59
CA GLU A 91 15.39 -7.25 -12.38
C GLU A 91 14.61 -6.80 -13.62
N VAL A 92 13.66 -5.88 -13.45
CA VAL A 92 12.79 -5.43 -14.56
C VAL A 92 13.49 -4.50 -15.56
N ASN A 93 14.62 -3.89 -15.18
CA ASN A 93 15.39 -2.97 -16.03
C ASN A 93 16.71 -3.56 -16.55
N LYS A 94 16.98 -4.85 -16.31
CA LYS A 94 18.12 -5.54 -16.92
C LYS A 94 18.01 -5.43 -18.45
N LYS A 95 18.94 -4.69 -19.05
CA LYS A 95 19.23 -4.70 -20.49
C LYS A 95 20.23 -5.79 -20.81
#